data_AF-A0A971REE4-F1
#
_entry.id   AF-A0A971REE4-F1
#
_cell.length_a   1.000
_cell.length_b   1.000
_cell.length_c   1.000
_cell.angle_alpha   90.00
_cell.angle_beta   90.00
_cell.angle_gamma   90.00
#
_symmetry.space_group_name_H-M   'P 1'
#
loop_
_entity.id
_entity.type
_entity.pdbx_description
1 polymer ?
#
loop_
_entity_poly.entity_id
_entity_poly.type
_entity_poly.pdbx_seq_one_letter_code
_entity_poly.pdbx_strand_id
1 'polypeptide(L)'
;MFIELHLIQNFVPANLNRDDTNNPKDCEFGGVRRARISSQCLKRAIRQAPVFEQTTAMASGLRTKRMVQRLQDALTAAGKEAAEAQEALQEFVPKFASKLDKKEAEKTAVLLYFSPAELADIATALLAKWGDLSEKSKRATAAESIAKELVKQFKDRTSAPDIALFGRMLAEKPELNLDAACQVAHALSTHRVTMEMDFYT
;
A
#
# COMPACT_ATOMS: atom_id res chain seq x y z
N MET A 1 -13.77 10.37 -19.97
CA MET A 1 -12.90 11.53 -20.30
C MET A 1 -11.48 11.16 -19.92
N PHE A 2 -10.51 11.36 -20.80
CA PHE A 2 -9.09 11.07 -20.53
C PHE A 2 -8.30 12.37 -20.54
N ILE A 3 -7.31 12.49 -19.65
CA ILE A 3 -6.33 13.57 -19.62
C ILE A 3 -4.97 12.94 -19.86
N GLU A 4 -4.29 13.36 -20.93
CA GLU A 4 -2.97 12.86 -21.31
C GLU A 4 -1.89 13.87 -20.94
N LEU A 5 -0.85 13.41 -20.26
CA LEU A 5 0.28 14.24 -19.82
C LEU A 5 1.57 13.71 -20.47
N HIS A 6 2.22 14.56 -21.26
CA HIS A 6 3.50 14.25 -21.91
C HIS A 6 4.57 15.17 -21.35
N LEU A 7 5.67 14.59 -20.85
CA LEU A 7 6.75 15.33 -20.22
C LEU A 7 8.09 14.97 -20.86
N ILE A 8 8.89 15.99 -21.15
CA ILE A 8 10.31 15.85 -21.46
C ILE A 8 11.07 16.53 -20.32
N GLN A 9 11.86 15.74 -19.59
CA GLN A 9 12.63 16.22 -18.45
C GLN A 9 14.08 15.80 -18.60
N ASN A 10 14.99 16.77 -18.47
CA ASN A 10 16.42 16.51 -18.46
C ASN A 10 16.92 16.27 -17.04
N PHE A 11 17.91 15.39 -16.90
CA PHE A 11 18.60 15.11 -15.65
C PHE A 11 20.11 15.24 -15.87
N VAL A 12 20.82 15.74 -14.85
CA VAL A 12 22.28 15.67 -14.80
C VAL A 12 22.74 14.20 -14.68
N PRO A 13 24.03 13.87 -14.90
CA PRO A 13 24.54 12.52 -14.70
C PRO A 13 24.15 11.98 -13.32
N ALA A 14 23.27 10.98 -13.30
CA ALA A 14 22.68 10.43 -12.09
C ALA A 14 22.14 9.02 -12.33
N ASN A 15 22.15 8.22 -11.27
CA ASN A 15 21.55 6.88 -11.28
C ASN A 15 20.21 6.88 -10.53
N LEU A 16 19.16 7.37 -11.22
CA LEU A 16 17.83 7.64 -10.65
C LEU A 16 17.06 6.38 -10.23
N ASN A 17 17.26 5.27 -10.95
CA ASN A 17 16.58 4.01 -10.67
C ASN A 17 17.47 2.82 -11.04
N ARG A 18 17.90 2.08 -10.01
CA ARG A 18 18.75 0.88 -10.14
C ARG A 18 17.97 -0.43 -10.19
N ASP A 19 18.58 -1.46 -10.75
CA ASP A 19 18.17 -2.86 -10.63
C ASP A 19 18.81 -3.57 -9.42
N ASP A 20 18.60 -4.88 -9.31
CA ASP A 20 19.09 -5.74 -8.25
C ASP A 20 20.62 -5.92 -8.24
N THR A 21 21.28 -5.60 -9.36
CA THR A 21 22.75 -5.61 -9.49
C THR A 21 23.37 -4.22 -9.33
N ASN A 22 22.60 -3.24 -8.88
CA ASN A 22 22.95 -1.81 -8.76
C ASN A 22 23.18 -1.07 -10.09
N ASN A 23 22.85 -1.67 -11.23
CA ASN A 23 22.95 -1.01 -12.53
C ASN A 23 21.73 -0.10 -12.77
N PRO A 24 21.91 1.08 -13.41
CA PRO A 24 20.78 1.87 -13.91
C PRO A 24 19.86 1.03 -14.79
N LYS A 25 18.56 1.12 -14.55
CA LYS A 25 17.57 0.41 -15.37
C LYS A 25 17.58 0.97 -16.80
N ASP A 26 17.57 0.06 -17.76
CA ASP A 26 17.47 0.38 -19.18
C ASP A 26 16.35 -0.43 -19.86
N CYS A 27 16.15 -0.19 -21.15
CA CYS A 27 15.44 -1.06 -22.08
C CYS A 27 15.91 -0.82 -23.53
N GLU A 28 15.51 -1.70 -24.45
CA GLU A 28 15.68 -1.49 -25.89
C GLU A 28 14.41 -0.85 -26.48
N PHE A 29 14.58 0.21 -27.28
CA PHE A 29 13.47 0.84 -27.99
C PHE A 29 13.97 1.52 -29.27
N GLY A 30 13.44 1.08 -30.42
CA GLY A 30 13.90 1.51 -31.73
C GLY A 30 15.32 1.02 -32.06
N GLY A 31 15.66 -0.22 -31.67
CA GLY A 31 16.97 -0.85 -31.95
C GLY A 31 18.15 -0.29 -31.16
N VAL A 32 17.91 0.58 -30.17
CA VAL A 32 18.96 1.15 -29.33
C VAL A 32 18.60 1.06 -27.85
N ARG A 33 19.62 0.97 -27.00
CA ARG A 33 19.49 1.05 -25.54
C ARG A 33 19.08 2.45 -25.09
N ARG A 34 18.14 2.51 -24.15
CA ARG A 34 17.62 3.74 -23.55
C ARG A 34 17.61 3.63 -22.03
N ALA A 35 17.94 4.73 -21.36
CA ALA A 35 17.76 4.80 -19.91
C ALA A 35 16.27 4.74 -19.58
N ARG A 36 15.93 4.06 -18.49
CA ARG A 36 14.53 3.84 -18.09
C ARG A 36 14.34 4.14 -16.61
N ILE A 37 13.34 4.95 -16.29
CA ILE A 37 12.81 5.08 -14.94
C ILE A 37 11.53 4.26 -14.86
N SER A 38 11.47 3.36 -13.88
CA SER A 38 10.34 2.46 -13.75
C SER A 38 9.06 3.20 -13.32
N SER A 39 7.89 2.82 -13.84
CA SER A 39 6.64 3.52 -13.53
C SER A 39 6.31 3.43 -12.04
N GLN A 40 6.66 2.33 -11.37
CA GLN A 40 6.54 2.19 -9.92
C GLN A 40 7.45 3.14 -9.13
N CYS A 41 8.64 3.47 -9.65
CA CYS A 41 9.52 4.47 -9.04
C CYS A 41 8.88 5.85 -9.12
N LEU A 42 8.38 6.23 -10.30
CA LEU A 42 7.67 7.49 -10.51
C LEU A 42 6.42 7.59 -9.64
N LYS A 43 5.54 6.57 -9.65
CA LYS A 43 4.33 6.53 -8.81
C LYS A 43 4.65 6.68 -7.32
N ARG A 44 5.73 6.04 -6.84
CA ARG A 44 6.19 6.18 -5.46
C ARG A 44 6.71 7.59 -5.18
N ALA A 45 7.50 8.17 -6.10
CA ALA A 45 8.00 9.53 -5.95
C ALA A 45 6.84 10.54 -5.90
N ILE A 46 5.86 10.42 -6.79
CA ILE A 46 4.66 11.27 -6.84
C ILE A 46 3.89 11.21 -5.52
N ARG A 47 3.50 10.02 -5.03
CA ARG A 47 2.69 9.89 -3.81
C ARG A 47 3.44 10.20 -2.50
N GLN A 48 4.76 10.34 -2.55
CA GLN A 48 5.58 10.70 -1.39
C GLN A 48 6.02 12.17 -1.45
N ALA A 49 5.79 12.86 -2.57
CA ALA A 49 6.12 14.26 -2.71
C ALA A 49 5.15 15.08 -1.82
N PRO A 50 5.65 16.05 -1.02
CA PRO A 50 4.80 16.87 -0.15
C PRO A 50 3.65 17.56 -0.89
N VAL A 51 3.90 17.98 -2.14
CA VAL A 51 2.90 18.63 -2.99
C VAL A 51 1.67 17.75 -3.23
N PHE A 52 1.80 16.42 -3.22
CA PHE A 52 0.68 15.50 -3.44
C PHE A 52 -0.34 15.59 -2.29
N GLU A 53 0.13 15.51 -1.06
CA GLU A 53 -0.71 15.66 0.14
C GLU A 53 -1.23 17.10 0.28
N GLN A 54 -0.40 18.12 0.00
CA GLN A 54 -0.82 19.52 0.03
C GLN A 54 -1.94 19.83 -0.97
N THR A 55 -1.87 19.25 -2.18
CA THR A 55 -2.87 19.48 -3.23
C THR A 55 -4.16 18.71 -2.95
N THR A 56 -4.06 17.49 -2.43
CA THR A 56 -5.22 16.65 -2.16
C THR A 56 -5.87 16.96 -0.81
N ALA A 57 -5.17 17.62 0.11
CA ALA A 57 -5.55 17.85 1.50
C ALA A 57 -5.94 16.55 2.24
N MET A 58 -5.40 15.42 1.80
CA MET A 58 -5.76 14.08 2.28
C MET A 58 -4.50 13.24 2.45
N ALA A 59 -4.46 12.44 3.52
CA ALA A 59 -3.32 11.57 3.78
C ALA A 59 -3.19 10.48 2.70
N SER A 60 -1.95 10.19 2.31
CA SER A 60 -1.65 9.08 1.39
C SER A 60 -1.84 7.72 2.06
N GLY A 61 -2.12 6.71 1.25
CA GLY A 61 -2.26 5.34 1.68
C GLY A 61 -0.96 4.75 2.22
N LEU A 62 -1.11 3.90 3.21
CA LEU A 62 -0.07 3.15 3.85
C LEU A 62 0.07 1.76 3.19
N ARG A 63 1.25 1.48 2.66
CA ARG A 63 1.62 0.13 2.19
C ARG A 63 2.42 -0.61 3.26
N THR A 64 1.87 -1.67 3.83
CA THR A 64 2.49 -2.37 4.96
C THR A 64 2.10 -3.84 5.04
N LYS A 65 2.97 -4.66 5.65
CA LYS A 65 2.62 -6.00 6.15
C LYS A 65 2.25 -6.00 7.63
N ARG A 66 2.51 -4.89 8.34
CA ARG A 66 2.34 -4.74 9.80
C ARG A 66 0.99 -4.11 10.13
N MET A 67 -0.09 -4.68 9.59
CA MET A 67 -1.46 -4.22 9.91
C MET A 67 -1.84 -4.57 11.35
N VAL A 68 -1.51 -5.80 11.78
CA VAL A 68 -1.78 -6.29 13.14
C VAL A 68 -1.17 -5.33 14.16
N GLN A 69 0.12 -5.02 14.04
CA GLN A 69 0.82 -4.10 14.93
C GLN A 69 0.12 -2.73 15.03
N ARG A 70 -0.27 -2.14 13.89
CA ARG A 70 -0.92 -0.82 13.88
C ARG A 70 -2.29 -0.80 14.54
N LEU A 71 -3.07 -1.87 14.36
CA LEU A 71 -4.34 -2.00 15.06
C LEU A 71 -4.12 -2.28 16.55
N GLN A 72 -3.08 -3.05 16.90
CA GLN A 72 -2.73 -3.31 18.29
C GLN A 72 -2.31 -2.02 19.01
N ASP A 73 -1.50 -1.17 18.38
CA ASP A 73 -1.13 0.15 18.90
C ASP A 73 -2.37 1.02 19.15
N ALA A 74 -3.35 1.01 18.23
CA ALA A 74 -4.60 1.76 18.39
C ALA A 74 -5.49 1.22 19.52
N LEU A 75 -5.60 -0.11 19.65
CA LEU A 75 -6.40 -0.75 20.70
C LEU A 75 -5.78 -0.58 22.09
N THR A 76 -4.46 -0.71 22.20
CA THR A 76 -3.74 -0.50 23.46
C THR A 76 -3.76 0.96 23.90
N ALA A 77 -3.65 1.91 22.97
CA ALA A 77 -3.87 3.33 23.25
C ALA A 77 -5.29 3.63 23.75
N ALA A 78 -6.28 2.83 23.35
CA ALA A 78 -7.66 2.88 23.85
C ALA A 78 -7.87 2.09 25.17
N GLY A 79 -6.79 1.66 25.83
CA GLY A 79 -6.82 1.02 27.14
C GLY A 79 -7.12 -0.49 27.12
N LYS A 80 -6.99 -1.15 25.96
CA LYS A 80 -7.14 -2.60 25.87
C LYS A 80 -5.86 -3.34 26.22
N GLU A 81 -6.01 -4.51 26.84
CA GLU A 81 -4.90 -5.37 27.23
C GLU A 81 -4.19 -5.94 25.98
N ALA A 82 -2.86 -5.96 25.99
CA ALA A 82 -2.07 -6.21 24.79
C ALA A 82 -2.21 -7.66 24.30
N ALA A 83 -2.30 -8.63 25.21
CA ALA A 83 -2.46 -10.04 24.85
C ALA A 83 -3.86 -10.30 24.29
N GLU A 84 -4.93 -9.82 24.95
CA GLU A 84 -6.30 -9.88 24.43
C GLU A 84 -6.43 -9.25 23.03
N ALA A 85 -5.82 -8.08 22.82
CA ALA A 85 -5.82 -7.42 21.52
C ALA A 85 -5.10 -8.23 20.45
N GLN A 86 -3.97 -8.84 20.79
CA GLN A 86 -3.26 -9.70 19.86
C GLN A 86 -4.12 -10.89 19.44
N GLU A 87 -4.78 -11.57 20.38
CA GLU A 87 -5.64 -12.72 20.05
C GLU A 87 -6.86 -12.31 19.22
N ALA A 88 -7.50 -11.17 19.53
CA ALA A 88 -8.62 -10.65 18.75
C ALA A 88 -8.20 -10.33 17.30
N LEU A 89 -7.02 -9.71 17.13
CA LEU A 89 -6.49 -9.34 15.82
C LEU A 89 -6.04 -10.55 15.00
N GLN A 90 -5.49 -11.59 15.64
CA GLN A 90 -5.13 -12.83 14.96
C GLN A 90 -6.35 -13.53 14.35
N GLU A 91 -7.53 -13.39 14.96
CA GLU A 91 -8.79 -13.91 14.41
C GLU A 91 -9.40 -12.97 13.36
N PHE A 92 -9.30 -11.65 13.57
CA PHE A 92 -9.93 -10.65 12.70
C PHE A 92 -9.19 -10.42 11.37
N VAL A 93 -7.87 -10.22 11.40
CA VAL A 93 -7.09 -9.81 10.22
C VAL A 93 -7.19 -10.83 9.06
N PRO A 94 -7.11 -12.15 9.29
CA PRO A 94 -7.33 -13.15 8.24
C PRO A 94 -8.73 -13.10 7.62
N LYS A 95 -9.75 -12.74 8.41
CA LYS A 95 -11.13 -12.64 7.92
C LYS A 95 -11.38 -11.37 7.14
N PHE A 96 -10.68 -10.29 7.45
CA PHE A 96 -10.86 -8.99 6.82
C PHE A 96 -9.97 -8.76 5.59
N ALA A 97 -8.68 -9.11 5.65
CA ALA A 97 -7.69 -8.71 4.64
C ALA A 97 -6.88 -9.86 4.05
N SER A 98 -6.07 -10.54 4.88
CA SER A 98 -5.13 -11.57 4.43
C SER A 98 -4.73 -12.47 5.58
N LYS A 99 -4.38 -13.73 5.27
CA LYS A 99 -3.63 -14.62 6.16
C LYS A 99 -2.39 -13.96 6.73
N LEU A 100 -2.01 -14.41 7.92
CA LEU A 100 -0.78 -14.01 8.61
C LEU A 100 0.43 -14.74 8.02
N ASP A 101 1.61 -14.15 8.19
CA ASP A 101 2.87 -14.76 7.81
C ASP A 101 3.16 -15.97 8.72
N LYS A 102 3.69 -17.06 8.15
CA LYS A 102 3.94 -18.31 8.86
C LYS A 102 5.09 -18.20 9.87
N LYS A 103 6.04 -17.29 9.65
CA LYS A 103 7.21 -17.09 10.52
C LYS A 103 6.99 -15.95 11.51
N GLU A 104 6.25 -14.93 11.09
CA GLU A 104 6.03 -13.72 11.88
C GLU A 104 4.53 -13.40 11.97
N ALA A 105 3.83 -13.92 12.99
CA ALA A 105 2.38 -13.78 13.13
C ALA A 105 1.87 -12.31 13.25
N GLU A 106 2.77 -11.37 13.56
CA GLU A 106 2.47 -9.92 13.58
C GLU A 106 2.42 -9.29 12.18
N LYS A 107 2.81 -10.04 11.14
CA LYS A 107 2.80 -9.62 9.75
C LYS A 107 1.75 -10.39 8.97
N THR A 108 1.20 -9.74 7.96
CA THR A 108 0.38 -10.38 6.94
C THR A 108 1.27 -11.02 5.88
N ALA A 109 0.84 -12.15 5.32
CA ALA A 109 1.58 -12.88 4.30
C ALA A 109 1.83 -12.00 3.07
N VAL A 110 0.81 -11.22 2.66
CA VAL A 110 0.87 -10.29 1.54
C VAL A 110 0.99 -8.83 2.01
N LEU A 111 1.48 -7.97 1.11
CA LEU A 111 1.54 -6.53 1.34
C LEU A 111 0.13 -5.93 1.17
N LEU A 112 -0.31 -5.18 2.16
CA LEU A 112 -1.61 -4.51 2.15
C LEU A 112 -1.46 -3.03 1.86
N TYR A 113 -2.52 -2.39 1.37
CA TYR A 113 -2.56 -0.97 1.04
C TYR A 113 -3.86 -0.36 1.56
N PHE A 114 -3.78 0.46 2.60
CA PHE A 114 -4.97 1.08 3.21
C PHE A 114 -4.73 2.55 3.47
N SER A 115 -5.80 3.33 3.43
CA SER A 115 -5.82 4.67 3.95
C SER A 115 -5.68 4.68 5.48
N PRO A 116 -5.10 5.73 6.08
CA PRO A 116 -5.10 5.90 7.53
C PRO A 116 -6.51 5.93 8.13
N ALA A 117 -7.49 6.50 7.42
CA ALA A 117 -8.87 6.55 7.88
C ALA A 117 -9.54 5.17 7.90
N GLU A 118 -9.29 4.30 6.90
CA GLU A 118 -9.77 2.91 6.94
C GLU A 118 -9.23 2.18 8.18
N LEU A 119 -7.95 2.37 8.53
CA LEU A 119 -7.38 1.76 9.74
C LEU A 119 -8.03 2.29 11.03
N ALA A 120 -8.35 3.58 11.08
CA ALA A 120 -9.08 4.18 12.20
C ALA A 120 -10.51 3.61 12.31
N ASP A 121 -11.25 3.57 11.20
CA ASP A 121 -12.60 2.98 11.13
C ASP A 121 -12.60 1.51 11.59
N ILE A 122 -11.60 0.74 11.17
CA ILE A 122 -11.42 -0.66 11.62
C ILE A 122 -11.21 -0.70 13.14
N ALA A 123 -10.31 0.13 13.68
CA ALA A 123 -10.06 0.17 15.12
C ALA A 123 -11.33 0.55 15.90
N THR A 124 -12.10 1.53 15.43
CA THR A 124 -13.38 1.92 16.03
C THR A 124 -14.40 0.79 16.00
N ALA A 125 -14.52 0.06 14.88
CA ALA A 125 -15.43 -1.08 14.76
C ALA A 125 -15.04 -2.23 15.71
N LEU A 126 -13.75 -2.50 15.87
CA LEU A 126 -13.25 -3.48 16.85
C LEU A 126 -13.55 -3.05 18.29
N LEU A 127 -13.36 -1.77 18.63
CA LEU A 127 -13.68 -1.24 19.96
C LEU A 127 -15.18 -1.30 20.29
N ALA A 128 -16.04 -1.04 19.30
CA ALA A 128 -17.49 -1.06 19.48
C ALA A 128 -18.04 -2.46 19.83
N LYS A 129 -17.43 -3.52 19.29
CA LYS A 129 -17.78 -4.93 19.57
C LYS A 129 -16.73 -5.63 20.46
N TRP A 130 -16.00 -4.86 21.27
CA TRP A 130 -14.88 -5.40 22.06
C TRP A 130 -15.30 -6.51 23.02
N GLY A 131 -16.45 -6.38 23.69
CA GLY A 131 -16.93 -7.38 24.64
C GLY A 131 -17.02 -8.79 24.03
N ASP A 132 -17.56 -8.89 22.82
CA ASP A 132 -17.66 -10.16 22.11
C ASP A 132 -16.32 -10.62 21.51
N LEU A 133 -15.38 -9.71 21.24
CA LEU A 133 -14.02 -10.04 20.78
C LEU A 133 -13.12 -10.54 21.91
N SER A 134 -13.28 -10.02 23.13
CA SER A 134 -12.57 -10.51 24.32
C SER A 134 -13.03 -11.91 24.72
N GLU A 135 -14.31 -12.24 24.50
CA GLU A 135 -14.84 -13.57 24.82
C GLU A 135 -14.44 -14.63 23.78
N LYS A 136 -13.61 -15.60 24.19
CA LYS A 136 -13.09 -16.66 23.32
C LYS A 136 -14.17 -17.44 22.54
N SER A 137 -15.35 -17.63 23.12
CA SER A 137 -16.47 -18.35 22.49
C SER A 137 -17.16 -17.56 21.36
N LYS A 138 -17.16 -16.22 21.44
CA LYS A 138 -17.82 -15.33 20.47
C LYS A 138 -16.87 -14.64 19.52
N ARG A 139 -15.58 -14.59 19.85
CA ARG A 139 -14.52 -13.89 19.10
C ARG A 139 -14.53 -14.20 17.61
N ALA A 140 -14.62 -15.47 17.23
CA ALA A 140 -14.64 -15.88 15.84
C ALA A 140 -15.84 -15.28 15.08
N THR A 141 -17.04 -15.39 15.65
CA THR A 141 -18.29 -14.86 15.06
C THR A 141 -18.29 -13.34 15.01
N ALA A 142 -17.82 -12.68 16.07
CA ALA A 142 -17.70 -11.23 16.13
C ALA A 142 -16.71 -10.70 15.07
N ALA A 143 -15.53 -11.30 14.98
CA ALA A 143 -14.52 -10.96 13.98
C ALA A 143 -15.05 -11.13 12.55
N GLU A 144 -15.84 -12.17 12.28
CA GLU A 144 -16.44 -12.39 10.97
C GLU A 144 -17.53 -11.35 10.65
N SER A 145 -18.40 -11.04 11.61
CA SER A 145 -19.42 -10.00 11.45
C SER A 145 -18.79 -8.64 11.16
N ILE A 146 -17.78 -8.23 11.93
CA ILE A 146 -17.07 -6.96 11.76
C ILE A 146 -16.37 -6.93 10.38
N ALA A 147 -15.70 -8.03 10.00
CA ALA A 147 -15.04 -8.11 8.71
C ALA A 147 -16.03 -7.92 7.53
N LYS A 148 -17.21 -8.56 7.57
CA LYS A 148 -18.24 -8.42 6.53
C LYS A 148 -18.80 -7.00 6.45
N GLU A 149 -19.07 -6.38 7.59
CA GLU A 149 -19.55 -4.99 7.66
C GLU A 149 -18.54 -4.02 7.05
N LEU A 150 -17.25 -4.15 7.44
CA LEU A 150 -16.18 -3.30 6.95
C LEU A 150 -15.87 -3.53 5.46
N VAL A 151 -15.90 -4.77 4.98
CA VAL A 151 -15.74 -5.05 3.55
C VAL A 151 -16.85 -4.39 2.74
N LYS A 152 -18.10 -4.47 3.19
CA LYS A 152 -19.22 -3.76 2.57
C LYS A 152 -19.05 -2.23 2.63
N GLN A 153 -18.56 -1.72 3.76
CA GLN A 153 -18.30 -0.29 3.93
C GLN A 153 -17.22 0.22 2.98
N PHE A 154 -16.14 -0.52 2.78
CA PHE A 154 -14.98 -0.09 1.98
C PHE A 154 -15.02 -0.55 0.51
N LYS A 155 -16.05 -1.28 0.12
CA LYS A 155 -16.25 -1.70 -1.26
C LYS A 155 -16.32 -0.47 -2.19
N ASP A 156 -15.57 -0.53 -3.28
CA ASP A 156 -15.52 0.50 -4.34
C ASP A 156 -15.20 1.93 -3.83
N ARG A 157 -14.63 2.06 -2.63
CA ARG A 157 -14.27 3.36 -2.05
C ARG A 157 -12.92 3.35 -1.35
N THR A 158 -12.28 4.51 -1.31
CA THR A 158 -11.11 4.80 -0.47
C THR A 158 -11.06 6.27 -0.15
N SER A 159 -10.49 6.63 1.00
CA SER A 159 -10.18 8.02 1.36
C SER A 159 -8.75 8.41 0.99
N ALA A 160 -7.92 7.47 0.54
CA ALA A 160 -6.53 7.73 0.15
C ALA A 160 -6.45 8.06 -1.36
N PRO A 161 -6.03 9.29 -1.75
CA PRO A 161 -6.00 9.71 -3.15
C PRO A 161 -5.05 8.87 -4.02
N ASP A 162 -3.94 8.40 -3.46
CA ASP A 162 -2.97 7.57 -4.18
C ASP A 162 -3.49 6.15 -4.45
N ILE A 163 -4.35 5.60 -3.59
CA ILE A 163 -5.06 4.34 -3.84
C ILE A 163 -6.07 4.52 -4.97
N ALA A 164 -6.85 5.61 -4.97
CA ALA A 164 -7.78 5.90 -6.06
C ALA A 164 -7.05 6.11 -7.39
N LEU A 165 -5.88 6.76 -7.35
CA LEU A 165 -5.10 7.05 -8.56
C LEU A 165 -4.40 5.79 -9.12
N PHE A 166 -3.79 4.98 -8.26
CA PHE A 166 -2.91 3.86 -8.68
C PHE A 166 -3.47 2.47 -8.44
N GLY A 167 -4.67 2.37 -7.86
CA GLY A 167 -5.38 1.14 -7.58
C GLY A 167 -4.85 0.37 -6.36
N ARG A 168 -5.62 -0.64 -5.97
CA ARG A 168 -5.31 -1.60 -4.91
C ARG A 168 -5.73 -3.00 -5.34
N MET A 169 -4.85 -3.96 -5.11
CA MET A 169 -5.12 -5.38 -5.34
C MET A 169 -4.93 -6.17 -4.03
N LEU A 170 -5.94 -6.96 -3.69
CA LEU A 170 -6.04 -7.85 -2.52
C LEU A 170 -6.57 -9.21 -3.00
N ALA A 171 -5.67 -10.15 -3.25
CA ALA A 171 -6.03 -11.45 -3.83
C ALA A 171 -7.00 -12.27 -2.96
N GLU A 172 -6.82 -12.25 -1.63
CA GLU A 172 -7.68 -12.98 -0.70
C GLU A 172 -9.04 -12.30 -0.47
N LYS A 173 -9.14 -11.00 -0.81
CA LYS A 173 -10.35 -10.19 -0.64
C LYS A 173 -10.60 -9.31 -1.87
N PRO A 174 -11.04 -9.91 -3.00
CA PRO A 174 -11.25 -9.18 -4.24
C PRO A 174 -12.27 -8.05 -4.13
N GLU A 175 -13.21 -8.13 -3.18
CA GLU A 175 -14.21 -7.09 -2.90
C GLU A 175 -13.59 -5.76 -2.44
N LEU A 176 -12.34 -5.78 -1.95
CA LEU A 176 -11.59 -4.59 -1.56
C LEU A 176 -10.67 -4.09 -2.68
N ASN A 177 -10.67 -4.73 -3.86
CA ASN A 177 -9.91 -4.23 -5.01
C ASN A 177 -10.45 -2.87 -5.44
N LEU A 178 -9.54 -2.02 -5.90
CA LEU A 178 -9.87 -0.73 -6.49
C LEU A 178 -9.09 -0.59 -7.78
N ASP A 179 -9.81 -0.31 -8.86
CA ASP A 179 -9.21 -0.04 -10.16
C ASP A 179 -8.55 1.34 -10.15
N ALA A 180 -7.39 1.42 -10.82
CA ALA A 180 -6.62 2.64 -10.91
C ALA A 180 -7.27 3.64 -11.85
N ALA A 181 -7.42 4.89 -11.42
CA ALA A 181 -7.86 5.98 -12.31
C ALA A 181 -6.74 6.47 -13.26
N CYS A 182 -5.48 6.16 -12.99
CA CYS A 182 -4.32 6.65 -13.74
C CYS A 182 -3.43 5.53 -14.27
N GLN A 183 -3.04 5.67 -15.53
CA GLN A 183 -2.02 4.86 -16.17
C GLN A 183 -0.71 5.65 -16.24
N VAL A 184 0.37 5.06 -15.73
CA VAL A 184 1.71 5.68 -15.73
C VAL A 184 2.67 4.79 -16.50
N ALA A 185 3.19 5.29 -17.60
CA ALA A 185 4.19 4.61 -18.41
C ALA A 185 5.59 4.65 -17.76
N HIS A 186 6.49 3.80 -18.24
CA HIS A 186 7.92 3.95 -17.98
C HIS A 186 8.43 5.21 -18.67
N ALA A 187 9.27 6.00 -17.99
CA ALA A 187 9.96 7.11 -18.65
C ALA A 187 11.21 6.57 -19.35
N LEU A 188 11.38 6.90 -20.63
CA LEU A 188 12.52 6.49 -21.46
C LEU A 188 13.29 7.72 -21.92
N SER A 189 14.62 7.60 -22.04
CA SER A 189 15.44 8.63 -22.68
C SER A 189 15.01 8.85 -24.13
N THR A 190 15.01 10.10 -24.60
CA THR A 190 14.68 10.43 -26.00
C THR A 190 15.79 10.06 -26.99
N HIS A 191 16.99 9.74 -26.50
CA HIS A 191 18.17 9.35 -27.28
C HIS A 191 18.77 8.02 -26.80
N ARG A 192 19.74 7.48 -27.57
CA ARG A 192 20.55 6.31 -27.19
C ARG A 192 21.41 6.65 -25.98
N VAL A 193 21.49 5.73 -25.02
CA VAL A 193 22.34 5.89 -23.83
C VAL A 193 23.46 4.85 -23.85
N THR A 194 24.65 5.29 -23.47
CA THR A 194 25.78 4.44 -23.12
C THR A 194 25.96 4.50 -21.61
N MET A 195 26.18 3.35 -20.99
CA MET A 195 26.37 3.26 -19.55
C MET A 195 27.81 3.63 -19.22
N GLU A 196 27.98 4.58 -18.30
CA GLU A 196 29.29 4.95 -17.77
C GLU A 196 29.50 4.31 -16.39
N MET A 197 30.71 3.79 -16.16
CA MET A 197 31.10 3.20 -14.90
C MET A 197 31.86 4.23 -14.07
N ASP A 198 31.39 4.47 -12.85
CA ASP A 198 32.02 5.38 -11.89
C ASP A 198 32.91 4.58 -10.92
N PHE A 199 34.20 4.91 -10.86
CA PHE A 199 35.18 4.24 -10.01
C PHE A 199 35.53 5.16 -8.82
N TYR A 200 35.28 4.66 -7.60
CA TYR A 200 35.54 5.38 -6.35
C TYR A 200 36.18 4.45 -5.31
N THR A 201 36.89 5.02 -4.33
CA THR A 201 37.54 4.30 -3.20
C THR A 201 37.04 4.81 -1.86
#